data_AF-A0A6A6MLW2-F1
#
_entry.id   AF-A0A6A6MLW2-F1
#
_cell.length_a   1.000
_cell.length_b   1.000
_cell.length_c   1.000
_cell.angle_alpha   90.00
_cell.angle_beta   90.00
_cell.angle_gamma   90.00
#
_symmetry.space_group_name_H-M   'P 1'
#
loop_
_entity.id
_entity.type
_entity.pdbx_description
1 polymer ?
#
loop_
_entity_poly.entity_id
_entity_poly.type
_entity_poly.pdbx_seq_one_letter_code
_entity_poly.pdbx_strand_id
1 'polypeptide(L)' 'MPTMEEYMSIALVTSACAMLVTTSLVGMGDTVTEDSFDWLFTEPKMVTASTIICRLMNDIVSHQFEQESTLLLASNAT' A
#
# COMPACT_ATOMS: atom_id res chain seq x y z
N MET A 1 -2.35 3.25 -20.39
CA MET A 1 -2.06 2.46 -19.17
C MET A 1 -0.58 2.66 -18.88
N PRO A 2 -0.19 3.06 -17.66
CA PRO A 2 1.22 3.20 -17.30
C PRO A 2 1.94 1.86 -17.40
N THR A 3 3.26 1.88 -17.57
CA THR A 3 4.08 0.67 -17.37
C THR A 3 4.04 0.25 -15.90
N MET A 4 4.38 -1.00 -15.61
CA MET A 4 4.43 -1.47 -14.22
C MET A 4 5.45 -0.70 -13.37
N GLU A 5 6.56 -0.27 -13.97
CA GLU A 5 7.58 0.53 -13.29
C GLU A 5 7.04 1.92 -12.91
N GLU A 6 6.44 2.63 -13.88
CA GLU A 6 5.83 3.95 -13.64
C GLU A 6 4.70 3.84 -12.59
N TYR A 7 3.86 2.82 -12.70
CA TYR A 7 2.80 2.55 -11.73
C TYR A 7 3.36 2.34 -10.32
N MET A 8 4.31 1.41 -10.17
CA MET A 8 4.85 1.03 -8.86
C MET A 8 5.56 2.20 -8.17
N SER A 9 6.20 3.09 -8.94
CA SER A 9 6.84 4.29 -8.38
C SER A 9 5.86 5.17 -7.58
N ILE A 10 4.60 5.27 -8.04
CA ILE A 10 3.55 6.06 -7.39
C ILE A 10 2.80 5.19 -6.38
N ALA A 11 2.48 3.96 -6.75
CA ALA A 11 1.64 3.05 -5.97
C ALA A 11 2.23 2.76 -4.58
N LEU A 12 3.55 2.64 -4.48
CA LEU A 12 4.24 2.43 -3.20
C LEU A 12 4.08 3.63 -2.26
N VAL A 13 4.24 4.85 -2.77
CA VAL A 13 4.08 6.08 -1.99
C VAL A 13 2.63 6.25 -1.54
N THR A 14 1.66 5.94 -2.40
CA THR A 14 0.23 6.09 -2.11
C THR A 14 -0.40 4.91 -1.36
N SER A 15 0.36 3.85 -1.08
CA SER A 15 -0.12 2.61 -0.45
C SER A 15 -0.57 2.77 1.01
N ALA A 16 -0.34 3.95 1.61
CA ALA A 16 -0.53 4.26 3.03
C ALA A 16 0.35 3.46 4.01
N CYS A 17 1.18 2.51 3.55
CA CYS A 17 2.05 1.73 4.44
C CYS A 17 3.03 2.59 5.24
N ALA A 18 3.70 3.54 4.60
CA ALA A 18 4.62 4.46 5.28
C ALA A 18 3.91 5.27 6.37
N MET A 19 2.70 5.76 6.08
CA MET A 19 1.85 6.47 7.06
C MET A 19 1.47 5.56 8.23
N LEU A 20 1.07 4.31 7.96
CA LEU A 20 0.69 3.35 9.00
C LEU A 20 1.87 2.99 9.92
N VAL A 21 3.05 2.73 9.35
CA VAL A 21 4.25 2.44 10.15
C VAL A 21 4.63 3.65 11.00
N THR A 22 4.64 4.84 10.41
CA THR A 22 4.94 6.10 11.13
C THR A 22 3.96 6.34 12.27
N THR A 23 2.65 6.19 12.01
CA THR A 23 1.61 6.38 13.04
C THR A 23 1.72 5.34 14.14
N SER A 24 2.07 4.10 13.79
CA SER A 24 2.28 3.03 14.77
C SER A 24 3.46 3.33 15.67
N LEU A 25 4.58 3.81 15.12
CA LEU A 25 5.75 4.25 15.88
C LEU A 25 5.40 5.39 16.86
N VAL A 26 4.67 6.41 16.39
CA VAL A 26 4.19 7.49 17.26
C VAL A 26 3.29 6.95 18.39
N GLY A 27 2.45 5.96 18.09
CA GLY A 27 1.58 5.30 19.07
C GLY A 27 2.30 4.48 20.14
N MET A 28 3.60 4.20 19.98
CA MET A 28 4.40 3.46 20.97
C MET A 28 4.83 4.32 22.18
N GLY A 29 4.55 5.62 22.17
CA GLY A 29 4.85 6.53 23.28
C GLY A 29 6.34 6.59 23.59
N ASP A 30 6.70 6.50 24.88
CA ASP A 30 8.09 6.70 25.37
C ASP A 30 9.10 5.62 24.91
N THR A 31 8.63 4.57 24.23
CA THR A 31 9.52 3.51 23.71
C THR A 31 10.23 3.94 22.41
N VAL A 32 9.64 4.86 21.65
CA VAL A 32 10.18 5.28 20.36
C VAL A 32 11.19 6.42 20.52
N THR A 33 12.25 6.38 19.73
CA THR A 33 13.34 7.38 19.75
C THR A 33 13.47 8.06 18.38
N GLU A 34 14.24 9.16 18.30
CA GLU A 34 14.61 9.79 17.04
C GLU A 34 15.27 8.79 16.07
N ASP A 35 16.18 7.94 16.58
CA ASP A 35 16.82 6.86 15.82
C ASP A 35 15.81 5.91 15.14
N SER A 36 14.63 5.72 15.72
CA SER A 36 13.57 4.87 15.13
C SER A 36 12.99 5.50 13.86
N PHE A 37 12.83 6.83 13.84
CA PHE A 37 12.38 7.57 12.68
C PHE A 37 13.50 7.74 11.64
N ASP A 38 14.73 7.99 12.08
CA ASP A 38 15.88 8.02 11.17
C ASP A 38 16.04 6.69 10.45
N TRP A 39 15.95 5.57 11.17
CA TRP A 39 15.92 4.25 10.55
C TRP A 39 14.75 4.09 9.58
N LEU A 40 13.54 4.52 9.93
CA LEU A 40 12.38 4.44 9.05
C LEU A 40 12.56 5.25 7.75
N PHE A 41 13.14 6.44 7.84
CA PHE A 41 13.35 7.33 6.70
C PHE A 41 14.51 6.89 5.77
N THR A 42 15.31 5.90 6.17
CA THR A 42 16.27 5.23 5.25
C THR A 42 15.60 4.27 4.25
N GLU A 43 14.26 4.19 4.25
CA GLU A 43 13.49 3.24 3.45
C GLU A 43 13.96 1.79 3.66
N PRO A 44 13.88 1.28 4.91
CA PRO A 44 14.42 -0.02 5.24
C PRO A 44 13.71 -1.10 4.41
N LYS A 45 14.49 -2.05 3.88
CA LYS A 45 14.02 -3.12 2.98
C LYS A 45 12.77 -3.84 3.49
N MET A 46 12.64 -3.99 4.81
CA MET A 46 11.46 -4.59 5.43
C MET A 46 10.19 -3.78 5.15
N VAL A 47 10.22 -2.46 5.37
CA VAL A 47 9.07 -1.57 5.13
C VAL A 47 8.76 -1.51 3.64
N THR A 48 9.78 -1.46 2.78
CA THR A 48 9.59 -1.50 1.31
C THR A 48 8.93 -2.81 0.86
N ALA A 49 9.38 -3.96 1.37
CA ALA A 49 8.78 -5.25 1.04
C ALA A 49 7.31 -5.33 1.52
N SER A 50 7.03 -4.90 2.75
CA SER A 50 5.66 -4.83 3.28
C SER A 50 4.76 -3.93 2.44
N THR A 51 5.28 -2.79 1.98
CA THR A 51 4.58 -1.83 1.10
C THR A 51 4.22 -2.47 -0.24
N ILE A 52 5.15 -3.20 -0.86
CA ILE A 52 4.91 -3.93 -2.11
C ILE A 52 3.80 -4.98 -1.92
N ILE A 53 3.91 -5.80 -0.88
CA ILE A 53 2.92 -6.86 -0.60
C ILE A 53 1.54 -6.25 -0.37
N CYS A 54 1.45 -5.24 0.50
CA CYS A 54 0.20 -4.56 0.80
C CYS A 54 -0.43 -3.97 -0.47
N ARG A 55 0.38 -3.29 -1.31
CA ARG A 55 -0.13 -2.70 -2.53
C ARG A 55 -0.71 -3.74 -3.47
N LEU A 56 0.07 -4.78 -3.79
CA LEU A 56 -0.34 -5.81 -4.73
C LEU A 56 -1.54 -6.61 -4.23
N MET A 57 -1.59 -6.95 -2.94
CA MET A 57 -2.74 -7.66 -2.36
C MET A 57 -4.03 -6.85 -2.48
N ASN A 58 -3.98 -5.55 -2.16
CA ASN A 58 -5.13 -4.67 -2.30
C ASN A 58 -5.60 -4.57 -3.76
N ASP A 59 -4.65 -4.46 -4.69
CA ASP A 59 -4.97 -4.33 -6.11
C ASP A 59 -5.64 -5.59 -6.66
N ILE A 60 -5.15 -6.78 -6.25
CA ILE A 60 -5.77 -8.06 -6.62
C ILE A 60 -7.23 -8.10 -6.14
N VAL A 61 -7.48 -7.77 -4.87
CA VAL A 61 -8.82 -7.81 -4.28
C VAL A 61 -9.74 -6.77 -4.94
N SER A 62 -9.26 -5.54 -5.13
CA SER A 62 -10.05 -4.46 -5.74
C SER A 62 -10.39 -4.79 -7.20
N HIS A 63 -9.42 -5.31 -7.95
CA HIS A 63 -9.61 -5.71 -9.34
C HIS A 63 -10.60 -6.87 -9.49
N GLN A 64 -10.55 -7.87 -8.60
CA GLN A 64 -11.54 -8.95 -8.59
C GLN A 64 -12.95 -8.42 -8.34
N PHE A 65 -13.10 -7.53 -7.35
CA PHE A 65 -14.37 -6.89 -7.03
C PHE A 65 -14.92 -6.04 -8.17
N GLU A 66 -14.07 -5.25 -8.84
CA GLU A 66 -14.44 -4.44 -10.00
C GLU A 66 -14.88 -5.31 -11.19
N GLN A 67 -14.24 -6.46 -11.42
CA GLN A 67 -14.66 -7.39 -12.45
C GLN A 67 -16.03 -8.02 -12.15
N GLU A 68 -16.24 -8.50 -10.92
CA GLU A 68 -17.52 -9.08 -10.52
C GLU A 68 -18.66 -8.06 -10.63
N SER A 69 -18.46 -6.83 -10.14
CA SER A 69 -19.46 -5.76 -10.23
C SER A 69 -19.76 -5.36 -11.68
N THR A 70 -18.75 -5.27 -12.54
CA THR A 70 -18.94 -5.00 -13.97
C THR A 70 -19.74 -6.11 -14.66
N LEU A 71 -19.47 -7.38 -14.33
CA LEU A 71 -20.22 -8.52 -14.88
C LEU A 71 -21.68 -8.52 -14.45
N LEU A 72 -21.97 -8.20 -13.18
CA LEU A 72 -23.34 -8.10 -12.67
C LEU A 72 -24.13 -6.95 -13.33
N LEU A 73 -23.48 -5.82 -13.59
CA LEU A 73 -24.10 -4.71 -14.31
C LEU A 73 -24.42 -5.09 -15.76
N ALA A 74 -23.53 -5.83 -16.42
CA ALA A 74 -23.74 -6.31 -17.78
C ALA A 74 -24.89 -7.33 -17.87
N SER A 75 -25.00 -8.27 -16.92
CA SER A 75 -26.09 -9.26 -16.91
C SER A 75 -27.47 -8.66 -16.64
N ASN A 76 -27.55 -7.56 -15.89
CA ASN A 76 -28.82 -6.88 -15.60
C ASN A 76 -29.28 -5.94 -16.73
N ALA A 77 -28.41 -5.66 -17.70
CA ALA A 77 -28.70 -4.81 -18.86
C ALA A 77 -29.16 -5.60 -20.10
N THR A 78 -29.15 -6.94 -20.03
CA THR A 78 -29.61 -7.87 -21.08
C THR A 78 -30.89 -8.58 -20.68
#